data_AF-A0A1T5B6K9-F1
#
_entry.id   AF-A0A1T5B6K9-F1
#
_cell.length_a   1.000
_cell.length_b   1.000
_cell.length_c   1.000
_cell.angle_alpha   90.00
_cell.angle_beta   90.00
_cell.angle_gamma   90.00
#
_symmetry.space_group_name_H-M   'P 1'
#
loop_
_entity.id
_entity.type
_entity.pdbx_description
1 polymer ?
#
loop_
_entity_poly.entity_id
_entity_poly.type
_entity_poly.pdbx_seq_one_letter_code
_entity_poly.pdbx_strand_id
1 'polypeptide(L)'
;MSYKTGIEKIIEIYKRSHLSISKFSSLIQKDRRTVTSWVDGLTDVEPNDEVKKKICSLFRYPDYIWEDGCMDEEFLKSITQIPQKEVRIIDEDYQGRLKYIMDIEKNRRFVIQGQFPGPMYRDTAVQRVYRTRTDKNIEELKQNRIDQMLRYDYDTTEWYSIKSILSFCYAEIGNFFTKEEKIKILELIYELFNNNYNKKLFLFDSFSRKIYGMETTYISINVKQKILFFKSPIESVFIEIRNKNLVERMHRYYSSPIEAPSHVNFLESVKIIKILQDALKYNNSLAQAYENINRTTDYGELFFNNLSIDLQRQVSAPKQGQRRN
;
A
#
# COMPACT_ATOMS: atom_id res chain seq x y z
N MET A 1 -21.58 30.38 -15.00
CA MET A 1 -21.09 29.88 -16.30
C MET A 1 -21.99 28.73 -16.68
N SER A 2 -22.42 28.70 -17.94
CA SER A 2 -23.17 27.58 -18.51
C SER A 2 -22.16 26.56 -19.03
N TYR A 3 -22.30 25.28 -18.71
CA TYR A 3 -21.46 24.18 -19.23
C TYR A 3 -22.31 23.27 -20.12
N LYS A 4 -22.75 23.82 -21.25
CA LYS A 4 -23.65 23.14 -22.20
C LYS A 4 -22.90 22.49 -23.36
N THR A 5 -21.77 23.06 -23.73
CA THR A 5 -20.96 22.60 -24.86
C THR A 5 -19.74 21.80 -24.41
N GLY A 6 -19.21 20.95 -25.28
CA GLY A 6 -17.98 20.21 -24.99
C GLY A 6 -16.79 21.16 -24.82
N ILE A 7 -16.81 22.30 -25.51
CA ILE A 7 -15.79 23.36 -25.39
C ILE A 7 -15.80 23.98 -23.99
N GLU A 8 -16.95 24.43 -23.49
CA GLU A 8 -17.08 24.99 -22.14
C GLU A 8 -16.59 24.00 -21.07
N LYS A 9 -16.93 22.72 -21.22
CA LYS A 9 -16.48 21.63 -20.35
C LYS A 9 -14.96 21.44 -20.40
N ILE A 10 -14.34 21.46 -21.58
CA ILE A 10 -12.87 21.38 -21.73
C ILE A 10 -12.17 22.58 -21.10
N ILE A 11 -12.70 23.80 -21.29
CA ILE A 11 -12.12 25.02 -20.72
C ILE A 11 -12.08 24.92 -19.19
N GLU A 12 -13.17 24.47 -18.57
CA GLU A 12 -13.24 24.30 -17.12
C GLU A 12 -12.29 23.21 -16.60
N ILE A 13 -12.22 22.07 -17.31
CA ILE A 13 -11.25 21.01 -17.00
C ILE A 13 -9.81 21.51 -17.10
N TYR A 14 -9.49 22.28 -18.14
CA TYR A 14 -8.18 22.88 -18.32
C TYR A 14 -7.84 23.83 -17.15
N LYS A 15 -8.74 24.76 -16.81
CA LYS A 15 -8.55 25.70 -15.69
C LYS A 15 -8.26 24.98 -14.37
N ARG A 16 -9.00 23.90 -14.10
CA ARG A 16 -8.85 23.08 -12.88
C ARG A 16 -7.61 22.20 -12.87
N SER A 17 -7.11 21.81 -14.03
CA SER A 17 -5.93 20.95 -14.12
C SER A 17 -4.65 21.65 -13.66
N HIS A 18 -4.63 22.99 -13.63
CA HIS A 18 -3.44 23.82 -13.39
C HIS A 18 -2.25 23.48 -14.31
N LEU A 19 -2.52 22.87 -15.47
CA LEU A 19 -1.52 22.54 -16.47
C LEU A 19 -1.28 23.73 -17.39
N SER A 20 -0.06 23.84 -17.95
CA SER A 20 0.19 24.77 -19.04
C SER A 20 -0.49 24.29 -20.33
N ILE A 21 -0.84 25.22 -21.24
CA ILE A 21 -1.42 24.88 -22.56
C ILE A 21 -0.55 23.85 -23.29
N SER A 22 0.78 24.01 -23.25
CA SER A 22 1.72 23.07 -23.89
C SER A 22 1.64 21.67 -23.28
N LYS A 23 1.48 21.56 -21.95
CA LYS A 23 1.36 20.26 -21.29
C LYS A 23 -0.01 19.63 -21.54
N PHE A 24 -1.08 20.42 -21.47
CA PHE A 24 -2.45 19.96 -21.70
C PHE A 24 -2.64 19.45 -23.14
N SER A 25 -2.17 20.22 -24.13
CA SER A 25 -2.19 19.85 -25.56
C SER A 25 -1.44 18.55 -25.86
N SER A 26 -0.24 18.39 -25.28
CA SER A 26 0.53 17.14 -25.38
C SER A 26 -0.21 15.93 -24.80
N LEU A 27 -0.90 16.08 -23.67
CA LEU A 27 -1.61 14.97 -23.02
C LEU A 27 -2.82 14.50 -23.83
N ILE A 28 -3.60 15.43 -24.40
CA ILE A 28 -4.77 15.08 -25.22
C ILE A 28 -4.41 14.82 -26.70
N GLN A 29 -3.12 14.92 -27.04
CA GLN A 29 -2.57 14.74 -28.40
C GLN A 29 -3.24 15.66 -29.43
N LYS A 30 -3.29 16.95 -29.12
CA LYS A 30 -3.73 18.01 -30.04
C LYS A 30 -2.68 19.09 -30.16
N ASP A 31 -2.74 19.86 -31.24
CA ASP A 31 -1.86 20.98 -31.44
C ASP A 31 -2.12 22.09 -30.42
N ARG A 32 -1.04 22.74 -29.97
CA ARG A 32 -1.11 23.85 -29.02
C ARG A 32 -2.08 24.95 -29.51
N ARG A 33 -2.07 25.25 -30.81
CA ARG A 33 -2.94 26.27 -31.41
C ARG A 33 -4.43 25.94 -31.25
N THR A 34 -4.80 24.67 -31.44
CA THR A 34 -6.18 24.20 -31.27
C THR A 34 -6.66 24.33 -29.82
N VAL A 35 -5.80 23.97 -28.86
CA VAL A 35 -6.14 24.13 -27.44
C VAL A 35 -6.22 25.60 -27.06
N THR A 36 -5.32 26.45 -27.56
CA THR A 36 -5.41 27.90 -27.37
C THR A 36 -6.70 28.47 -27.94
N SER A 37 -7.11 28.08 -29.16
CA SER A 37 -8.38 28.55 -29.73
C SER A 37 -9.61 28.15 -28.92
N TRP A 38 -9.60 26.95 -28.29
CA TRP A 38 -10.65 26.55 -27.37
C TRP A 38 -10.64 27.38 -26.09
N VAL A 39 -9.47 27.53 -25.45
CA VAL A 39 -9.34 28.27 -24.18
C VAL A 39 -9.73 29.75 -24.33
N ASP A 40 -9.37 30.35 -25.46
CA ASP A 40 -9.65 31.76 -25.76
C ASP A 40 -11.06 31.98 -26.35
N GLY A 41 -11.84 30.91 -26.57
CA GLY A 41 -13.21 30.99 -27.11
C GLY A 41 -13.26 31.48 -28.56
N LEU A 42 -12.20 31.23 -29.34
CA LEU A 42 -12.08 31.70 -30.73
C LEU A 42 -12.69 30.72 -31.76
N THR A 43 -13.22 29.59 -31.31
CA THR A 43 -13.79 28.55 -32.18
C THR A 43 -14.96 27.83 -31.52
N ASP A 44 -15.95 27.48 -32.33
CA ASP A 44 -17.11 26.66 -31.94
C ASP A 44 -16.94 25.19 -32.36
N VAL A 45 -15.73 24.77 -32.74
CA VAL A 45 -15.46 23.39 -33.15
C VAL A 45 -15.39 22.48 -31.92
N GLU A 46 -16.41 21.63 -31.79
CA GLU A 46 -16.52 20.65 -30.71
C GLU A 46 -15.35 19.65 -30.69
N PRO A 47 -14.85 19.27 -29.50
CA PRO A 47 -13.86 18.22 -29.37
C PRO A 47 -14.40 16.87 -29.87
N ASN A 48 -13.58 16.17 -30.64
CA ASN A 48 -13.92 14.83 -31.12
C ASN A 48 -13.92 13.79 -29.98
N ASP A 49 -14.55 12.64 -30.22
CA ASP A 49 -14.69 11.57 -29.21
C ASP A 49 -13.35 11.03 -28.70
N GLU A 50 -12.31 11.09 -29.53
CA GLU A 50 -10.96 10.69 -29.13
C GLU A 50 -10.39 11.59 -28.03
N VAL A 51 -10.58 12.92 -28.16
CA VAL A 51 -10.19 13.88 -27.13
C VAL A 51 -11.04 13.70 -25.87
N LYS A 52 -12.35 13.54 -26.02
CA LYS A 52 -13.28 13.29 -24.90
C LYS A 52 -12.87 12.05 -24.08
N LYS A 53 -12.59 10.93 -24.76
CA LYS A 53 -12.10 9.69 -24.15
C LYS A 53 -10.74 9.86 -23.48
N LYS A 54 -9.79 10.56 -24.12
CA LYS A 54 -8.48 10.86 -23.52
C LYS A 54 -8.62 11.68 -22.25
N ILE A 55 -9.48 12.69 -22.23
CA ILE A 55 -9.74 13.51 -21.04
C ILE A 55 -10.33 12.66 -19.91
N CYS A 56 -11.36 11.86 -20.19
CA CYS A 56 -11.94 10.95 -19.19
C CYS A 56 -10.89 9.97 -18.66
N SER A 57 -10.06 9.39 -19.51
CA SER A 57 -8.99 8.49 -19.09
C SER A 57 -7.89 9.16 -18.26
N LEU A 58 -7.46 10.38 -18.65
CA LEU A 58 -6.36 11.09 -18.01
C LEU A 58 -6.75 11.61 -16.64
N PHE A 59 -7.92 12.25 -16.55
CA PHE A 59 -8.41 12.87 -15.34
C PHE A 59 -9.34 11.96 -14.53
N ARG A 60 -9.61 10.74 -15.04
CA ARG A 60 -10.48 9.73 -14.42
C ARG A 60 -11.91 10.24 -14.19
N TYR A 61 -12.40 11.10 -15.08
CA TYR A 61 -13.79 11.50 -15.09
C TYR A 61 -14.67 10.41 -15.72
N PRO A 62 -15.93 10.27 -15.31
CA PRO A 62 -16.84 9.32 -15.92
C PRO A 62 -17.18 9.72 -17.35
N ASP A 63 -17.47 8.76 -18.24
CA ASP A 63 -17.74 9.06 -19.66
C ASP A 63 -19.00 9.93 -19.87
N TYR A 64 -19.96 9.83 -18.94
CA TYR A 64 -21.23 10.56 -19.03
C TYR A 64 -21.07 12.09 -18.90
N ILE A 65 -19.90 12.62 -18.52
CA ILE A 65 -19.70 14.09 -18.45
C ILE A 65 -19.92 14.78 -19.80
N TRP A 66 -19.85 14.03 -20.91
CA TRP A 66 -20.06 14.54 -22.26
C TRP A 66 -21.49 14.41 -22.76
N GLU A 67 -22.36 13.72 -22.01
CA GLU A 67 -23.76 13.51 -22.39
C GLU A 67 -24.60 14.78 -22.14
N ASP A 68 -25.69 14.93 -22.90
CA ASP A 68 -26.58 16.10 -22.84
C ASP A 68 -27.26 16.26 -21.46
N GLY A 69 -27.36 15.17 -20.69
CA GLY A 69 -27.89 15.20 -19.33
C GLY A 69 -26.94 15.83 -18.30
N CYS A 70 -25.62 15.84 -18.54
CA CYS A 70 -24.63 16.26 -17.55
C CYS A 70 -24.18 17.71 -17.79
N MET A 71 -24.99 18.68 -17.35
CA MET A 71 -24.70 20.12 -17.55
C MET A 71 -24.51 20.86 -16.21
N ASP A 72 -23.93 22.06 -16.28
CA ASP A 72 -23.87 23.02 -15.18
C ASP A 72 -23.38 22.41 -13.85
N GLU A 73 -24.25 22.36 -12.83
CA GLU A 73 -23.92 21.80 -11.52
C GLU A 73 -23.58 20.31 -11.56
N GLU A 74 -24.23 19.53 -12.41
CA GLU A 74 -24.00 18.09 -12.50
C GLU A 74 -22.63 17.80 -13.12
N PHE A 75 -22.25 18.57 -14.14
CA PHE A 75 -20.90 18.54 -14.70
C PHE A 75 -19.85 18.92 -13.66
N LEU A 76 -20.06 20.05 -12.96
CA LEU A 76 -19.15 20.50 -11.91
C LEU A 76 -19.01 19.46 -10.81
N LYS A 77 -20.11 18.88 -10.32
CA LYS A 77 -20.08 17.79 -9.32
C LYS A 77 -19.27 16.60 -9.83
N SER A 78 -19.45 16.21 -11.09
CA SER A 78 -18.78 15.05 -11.68
C SER A 78 -17.26 15.22 -11.84
N ILE A 79 -16.77 16.46 -11.99
CA ILE A 79 -15.33 16.75 -12.07
C ILE A 79 -14.71 17.22 -10.75
N THR A 80 -15.52 17.46 -9.71
CA THR A 80 -15.07 17.96 -8.39
C THR A 80 -15.19 16.95 -7.28
N GLN A 81 -16.25 16.16 -7.29
CA GLN A 81 -16.55 15.24 -6.20
C GLN A 81 -15.78 13.95 -6.41
N ILE A 82 -15.13 13.50 -5.34
CA ILE A 82 -14.66 12.12 -5.26
C ILE A 82 -15.89 11.23 -5.50
N PRO A 83 -15.85 10.26 -6.43
CA PRO A 83 -16.98 9.37 -6.67
C PRO A 83 -17.30 8.63 -5.37
N GLN A 84 -18.30 9.10 -4.61
CA GLN A 84 -18.64 8.52 -3.30
C GLN A 84 -19.07 7.05 -3.41
N LYS A 85 -19.50 6.61 -4.59
CA LYS A 85 -19.77 5.20 -4.91
C LYS A 85 -18.50 4.34 -4.89
N GLU A 86 -17.34 4.93 -5.19
CA GLU A 86 -16.08 4.21 -5.32
C GLU A 86 -15.10 4.46 -4.17
N VAL A 87 -15.25 5.56 -3.42
CA VAL A 87 -14.39 5.90 -2.30
C VAL A 87 -15.21 6.34 -1.10
N ARG A 88 -14.93 5.77 0.06
CA ARG A 88 -15.52 6.13 1.35
C ARG A 88 -14.43 6.47 2.34
N ILE A 89 -14.57 7.60 3.03
CA ILE A 89 -13.70 7.97 4.16
C ILE A 89 -14.36 7.41 5.43
N ILE A 90 -13.56 6.71 6.23
CA ILE A 90 -13.96 6.14 7.51
C ILE A 90 -13.22 6.94 8.58
N ASP A 91 -13.92 7.94 9.11
CA ASP A 91 -13.49 8.79 10.20
C ASP A 91 -14.22 8.36 11.48
N GLU A 92 -13.84 7.19 11.98
CA GLU A 92 -14.32 6.66 13.26
C GLU A 92 -13.20 6.77 14.29
N ASP A 93 -13.55 6.66 15.58
CA ASP A 93 -12.56 6.57 16.66
C ASP A 93 -11.72 5.28 16.58
N TYR A 94 -10.78 5.10 17.50
CA TYR A 94 -9.91 3.91 17.48
C TYR A 94 -10.71 2.59 17.55
N GLN A 95 -11.78 2.56 18.34
CA GLN A 95 -12.64 1.39 18.49
C GLN A 95 -13.37 1.08 17.19
N GLY A 96 -13.99 2.07 16.56
CA GLY A 96 -14.69 1.92 15.29
C GLY A 96 -13.76 1.44 14.17
N ARG A 97 -12.57 2.03 14.08
CA ARG A 97 -11.51 1.57 13.16
C ARG A 97 -11.09 0.12 13.40
N LEU A 98 -10.98 -0.30 14.66
CA LEU A 98 -10.65 -1.69 14.98
C LEU A 98 -11.78 -2.65 14.60
N LYS A 99 -13.04 -2.27 14.86
CA LYS A 99 -14.24 -3.02 14.41
C LYS A 99 -14.28 -3.16 12.89
N TYR A 100 -13.98 -2.07 12.17
CA TYR A 100 -13.94 -2.07 10.72
C TYR A 100 -12.89 -3.04 10.17
N ILE A 101 -11.66 -3.04 10.71
CA ILE A 101 -10.62 -4.02 10.33
C ILE A 101 -11.13 -5.44 10.58
N MET A 102 -11.70 -5.70 11.76
CA MET A 102 -12.21 -7.02 12.14
C MET A 102 -13.32 -7.52 11.21
N ASP A 103 -14.19 -6.63 10.72
CA ASP A 103 -15.26 -6.99 9.78
C ASP A 103 -14.72 -7.32 8.38
N ILE A 104 -13.90 -6.43 7.82
CA ILE A 104 -13.36 -6.62 6.46
C ILE A 104 -12.41 -7.82 6.39
N GLU A 105 -11.65 -8.09 7.45
CA GLU A 105 -10.69 -9.19 7.52
C GLU A 105 -11.27 -10.47 8.13
N LYS A 106 -12.54 -10.49 8.54
CA LYS A 106 -13.18 -11.60 9.29
C LYS A 106 -12.87 -13.00 8.76
N ASN A 107 -12.93 -13.19 7.45
CA ASN A 107 -12.79 -14.50 6.80
C ASN A 107 -11.39 -14.77 6.24
N ARG A 108 -10.68 -13.72 5.85
CA ARG A 108 -9.34 -13.81 5.27
C ARG A 108 -8.65 -12.46 5.39
N ARG A 109 -7.33 -12.50 5.49
CA ARG A 109 -6.49 -11.31 5.57
C ARG A 109 -5.52 -11.30 4.40
N PHE A 110 -5.53 -10.20 3.64
CA PHE A 110 -4.49 -9.95 2.64
C PHE A 110 -4.02 -8.52 2.85
N VAL A 111 -2.84 -8.37 3.45
CA VAL A 111 -2.36 -7.07 3.91
C VAL A 111 -0.97 -6.78 3.39
N ILE A 112 -0.76 -5.52 3.05
CA ILE A 112 0.56 -4.95 2.77
C ILE A 112 0.86 -3.98 3.91
N GLN A 113 1.96 -4.24 4.58
CA GLN A 113 2.35 -3.54 5.79
C GLN A 113 3.57 -2.68 5.50
N GLY A 114 3.40 -1.37 5.54
CA GLY A 114 4.52 -0.45 5.45
C GLY A 114 5.44 -0.46 6.67
N GLN A 115 4.92 -0.86 7.84
CA GLN A 115 5.67 -0.88 9.09
C GLN A 115 5.71 -2.28 9.70
N PHE A 116 6.89 -2.67 10.20
CA PHE A 116 7.07 -3.89 10.98
C PHE A 116 7.30 -3.53 12.46
N PRO A 117 6.65 -4.22 13.40
CA PRO A 117 5.69 -5.29 13.16
C PRO A 117 4.29 -4.71 12.89
N GLY A 118 3.42 -5.51 12.29
CA GLY A 118 2.02 -5.12 12.04
C GLY A 118 1.25 -4.86 13.35
N PRO A 119 0.11 -4.14 13.28
CA PRO A 119 -0.65 -3.74 14.47
C PRO A 119 -1.02 -4.90 15.42
N MET A 120 -1.32 -6.10 14.92
CA MET A 120 -1.66 -7.26 15.75
C MET A 120 -0.51 -7.66 16.68
N TYR A 121 0.71 -7.78 16.15
CA TYR A 121 1.89 -8.16 16.94
C TYR A 121 2.34 -7.07 17.91
N ARG A 122 1.96 -5.81 17.67
CA ARG A 122 2.20 -4.72 18.63
C ARG A 122 1.30 -4.86 19.85
N ASP A 123 0.05 -5.26 19.66
CA ASP A 123 -0.90 -5.45 20.76
C ASP A 123 -0.45 -6.56 21.72
N THR A 124 0.34 -7.54 21.25
CA THR A 124 0.87 -8.63 22.08
C THR A 124 2.13 -8.26 22.86
N ALA A 125 2.87 -7.23 22.45
CA ALA A 125 4.22 -6.94 22.95
C ALA A 125 4.34 -5.63 23.75
N VAL A 126 3.58 -4.59 23.40
CA VAL A 126 3.78 -3.26 23.99
C VAL A 126 3.10 -3.17 25.36
N GLN A 127 3.87 -3.03 26.44
CA GLN A 127 3.35 -2.49 27.69
C GLN A 127 2.92 -1.03 27.49
N ARG A 128 1.69 -0.72 27.92
CA ARG A 128 0.93 0.51 27.70
C ARG A 128 1.75 1.79 27.98
N VAL A 129 2.37 2.38 26.95
CA VAL A 129 3.16 3.61 27.08
C VAL A 129 2.28 4.86 27.29
N TYR A 130 1.00 4.81 26.89
CA TYR A 130 0.08 5.94 27.06
C TYR A 130 -1.03 5.61 28.05
N ARG A 131 -1.17 6.47 29.08
CA ARG A 131 -2.32 6.53 29.99
C ARG A 131 -3.59 6.89 29.21
N THR A 132 -4.15 5.92 28.49
CA THR A 132 -5.49 6.03 27.91
C THR A 132 -6.45 5.26 28.81
N ARG A 133 -7.54 5.93 29.21
CA ARG A 133 -8.71 5.30 29.85
C ARG A 133 -9.04 4.04 29.05
N THR A 134 -8.85 2.88 29.66
CA THR A 134 -8.93 1.60 28.96
C THR A 134 -10.40 1.23 28.82
N ASP A 135 -10.94 1.42 27.62
CA ASP A 135 -12.25 0.88 27.29
C ASP A 135 -12.11 -0.65 27.20
N LYS A 136 -12.91 -1.37 27.99
CA LYS A 136 -12.92 -2.84 27.98
C LYS A 136 -13.23 -3.39 26.58
N ASN A 137 -14.06 -2.68 25.81
CA ASN A 137 -14.45 -3.08 24.46
C ASN A 137 -13.24 -3.08 23.51
N ILE A 138 -12.30 -2.13 23.69
CA ILE A 138 -11.08 -2.08 22.87
C ILE A 138 -10.20 -3.29 23.15
N GLU A 139 -10.00 -3.65 24.41
CA GLU A 139 -9.16 -4.80 24.77
C GLU A 139 -9.79 -6.12 24.31
N GLU A 140 -11.11 -6.24 24.38
CA GLU A 140 -11.83 -7.38 23.82
C GLU A 140 -11.65 -7.50 22.30
N LEU A 141 -11.76 -6.39 21.57
CA LEU A 141 -11.52 -6.38 20.12
C LEU A 141 -10.07 -6.75 19.76
N LYS A 142 -9.08 -6.29 20.53
CA LYS A 142 -7.67 -6.69 20.34
C LYS A 142 -7.49 -8.18 20.60
N GLN A 143 -8.08 -8.70 21.66
CA GLN A 143 -8.02 -10.13 21.98
C GLN A 143 -8.67 -10.96 20.88
N ASN A 144 -9.86 -10.57 20.40
CA ASN A 144 -10.52 -11.23 19.28
C ASN A 144 -9.66 -11.25 18.02
N ARG A 145 -8.91 -10.16 17.74
CA ARG A 145 -7.97 -10.10 16.63
C ARG A 145 -6.79 -11.06 16.79
N ILE A 146 -6.26 -11.16 18.01
CA ILE A 146 -5.18 -12.09 18.35
C ILE A 146 -5.68 -13.53 18.18
N ASP A 147 -6.82 -13.86 18.79
CA ASP A 147 -7.42 -15.20 18.72
C ASP A 147 -7.69 -15.61 17.27
N GLN A 148 -8.25 -14.70 16.47
CA GLN A 148 -8.48 -14.91 15.04
C GLN A 148 -7.20 -15.29 14.29
N MET A 149 -6.10 -14.57 14.53
CA MET A 149 -4.80 -14.80 13.89
C MET A 149 -4.14 -16.09 14.36
N LEU A 150 -4.33 -16.48 15.63
CA LEU A 150 -3.79 -17.71 16.20
C LEU A 150 -4.50 -18.97 15.68
N ARG A 151 -5.74 -18.86 15.21
CA ARG A 151 -6.46 -20.01 14.63
C ARG A 151 -5.71 -20.57 13.43
N TYR A 152 -5.47 -21.89 13.43
CA TYR A 152 -4.68 -22.56 12.40
C TYR A 152 -5.30 -22.45 10.99
N ASP A 153 -6.63 -22.52 10.90
CA ASP A 153 -7.42 -22.49 9.66
C ASP A 153 -7.60 -21.10 9.04
N TYR A 154 -7.24 -20.04 9.76
CA TYR A 154 -7.42 -18.68 9.27
C TYR A 154 -6.46 -18.35 8.12
N ASP A 155 -7.02 -17.98 6.96
CA ASP A 155 -6.28 -17.61 5.75
C ASP A 155 -5.70 -16.19 5.87
N THR A 156 -4.37 -16.09 5.92
CA THR A 156 -3.66 -14.80 5.96
C THR A 156 -2.51 -14.76 4.97
N THR A 157 -2.40 -13.66 4.25
CA THR A 157 -1.25 -13.31 3.42
C THR A 157 -0.75 -11.93 3.85
N GLU A 158 0.48 -11.87 4.36
CA GLU A 158 1.10 -10.65 4.85
C GLU A 158 2.35 -10.32 4.05
N TRP A 159 2.41 -9.09 3.55
CA TRP A 159 3.55 -8.55 2.83
C TRP A 159 4.23 -7.48 3.67
N TYR A 160 5.54 -7.64 3.91
CA TYR A 160 6.37 -6.66 4.62
C TYR A 160 7.54 -6.21 3.78
N SER A 161 7.89 -4.93 3.87
CA SER A 161 9.11 -4.46 3.22
C SER A 161 10.34 -4.95 3.99
N ILE A 162 11.36 -5.40 3.26
CA ILE A 162 12.64 -5.82 3.85
C ILE A 162 13.22 -4.69 4.71
N LYS A 163 13.18 -3.46 4.21
CA LYS A 163 13.58 -2.25 4.95
C LYS A 163 12.92 -2.16 6.33
N SER A 164 11.60 -2.32 6.41
CA SER A 164 10.86 -2.18 7.68
C SER A 164 11.29 -3.22 8.72
N ILE A 165 11.55 -4.46 8.29
CA ILE A 165 12.02 -5.54 9.17
C ILE A 165 13.44 -5.27 9.66
N LEU A 166 14.35 -4.88 8.77
CA LEU A 166 15.72 -4.55 9.15
C LEU A 166 15.78 -3.35 10.09
N SER A 167 14.96 -2.32 9.85
CA SER A 167 14.81 -1.19 10.77
C SER A 167 14.26 -1.64 12.14
N PHE A 168 13.28 -2.53 12.18
CA PHE A 168 12.78 -3.07 13.44
C PHE A 168 13.85 -3.85 14.22
N CYS A 169 14.70 -4.63 13.54
CA CYS A 169 15.77 -5.36 14.20
C CYS A 169 16.87 -4.42 14.70
N TYR A 170 17.35 -3.50 13.85
CA TYR A 170 18.64 -2.83 14.04
C TYR A 170 18.61 -1.30 14.16
N ALA A 171 17.50 -0.63 13.85
CA ALA A 171 17.46 0.83 13.99
C ALA A 171 17.38 1.23 15.47
N GLU A 172 18.24 2.17 15.87
CA GLU A 172 18.25 2.78 17.20
C GLU A 172 17.24 3.92 17.32
N ILE A 173 16.94 4.61 16.21
CA ILE A 173 16.04 5.76 16.16
C ILE A 173 14.62 5.30 15.80
N GLY A 174 13.63 5.76 16.57
CA GLY A 174 12.21 5.50 16.29
C GLY A 174 11.75 4.07 16.59
N ASN A 175 12.58 3.29 17.29
CA ASN A 175 12.30 1.91 17.66
C ASN A 175 12.16 1.81 19.19
N PHE A 176 10.92 1.70 19.65
CA PHE A 176 10.60 1.72 21.08
C PHE A 176 10.63 0.34 21.75
N PHE A 177 10.98 -0.71 20.99
CA PHE A 177 10.96 -2.08 21.50
C PHE A 177 12.30 -2.44 22.13
N THR A 178 12.24 -3.10 23.29
CA THR A 178 13.42 -3.72 23.88
C THR A 178 13.88 -4.89 23.02
N LYS A 179 15.13 -5.33 23.24
CA LYS A 179 15.68 -6.49 22.56
C LYS A 179 14.81 -7.74 22.77
N GLU A 180 14.35 -7.94 24.00
CA GLU A 180 13.51 -9.07 24.39
C GLU A 180 12.13 -9.02 23.72
N GLU A 181 11.52 -7.83 23.61
CA GLU A 181 10.27 -7.64 22.88
C GLU A 181 10.44 -7.92 21.38
N LYS A 182 11.53 -7.44 20.78
CA LYS A 182 11.85 -7.74 19.37
C LYS A 182 11.96 -9.24 19.13
N ILE A 183 12.65 -9.95 20.01
CA ILE A 183 12.81 -11.40 19.91
C ILE A 183 11.45 -12.11 20.02
N LYS A 184 10.60 -11.72 20.97
CA LYS A 184 9.26 -12.29 21.16
C LYS A 184 8.34 -12.05 19.96
N ILE A 185 8.41 -10.86 19.36
CA ILE A 185 7.63 -10.53 18.17
C ILE A 185 8.05 -11.40 16.99
N LEU A 186 9.36 -11.54 16.75
CA LEU A 186 9.88 -12.41 15.69
C LEU A 186 9.55 -13.89 15.95
N GLU A 187 9.56 -14.32 17.22
CA GLU A 187 9.14 -15.65 17.65
C GLU A 187 7.68 -15.94 17.31
N LEU A 188 6.77 -15.03 17.70
CA LEU A 188 5.35 -15.14 17.41
C LEU A 188 5.08 -15.20 15.90
N ILE A 189 5.76 -14.36 15.11
CA ILE A 189 5.64 -14.39 13.65
C ILE A 189 6.17 -15.71 13.10
N TYR A 190 7.32 -16.18 13.57
CA TYR A 190 7.83 -17.48 13.16
C TYR A 190 6.82 -18.59 13.48
N GLU A 191 6.29 -18.66 14.69
CA GLU A 191 5.31 -19.69 15.10
C GLU A 191 4.02 -19.65 14.29
N LEU A 192 3.53 -18.46 13.94
CA LEU A 192 2.29 -18.30 13.16
C LEU A 192 2.43 -18.78 11.72
N PHE A 193 3.56 -18.50 11.07
CA PHE A 193 3.74 -18.79 9.64
C PHE A 193 4.49 -20.09 9.37
N ASN A 194 5.32 -20.56 10.30
CA ASN A 194 6.08 -21.78 10.12
C ASN A 194 5.16 -23.00 10.04
N ASN A 195 5.32 -23.80 8.98
CA ASN A 195 4.52 -25.00 8.71
C ASN A 195 2.99 -24.76 8.71
N ASN A 196 2.54 -23.54 8.38
CA ASN A 196 1.13 -23.22 8.25
C ASN A 196 0.76 -22.85 6.81
N TYR A 197 0.12 -23.77 6.07
CA TYR A 197 -0.25 -23.55 4.67
C TYR A 197 -1.31 -22.47 4.46
N ASN A 198 -2.09 -22.14 5.49
CA ASN A 198 -3.09 -21.07 5.43
C ASN A 198 -2.46 -19.68 5.68
N LYS A 199 -1.18 -19.63 6.07
CA LYS A 199 -0.52 -18.38 6.44
C LYS A 199 0.73 -18.18 5.60
N LYS A 200 0.75 -17.09 4.82
CA LYS A 200 1.85 -16.78 3.90
C LYS A 200 2.46 -15.43 4.25
N LEU A 201 3.75 -15.44 4.58
CA LEU A 201 4.53 -14.24 4.86
C LEU A 201 5.43 -13.97 3.65
N PHE A 202 5.40 -12.77 3.10
CA PHE A 202 6.28 -12.37 2.00
C PHE A 202 7.11 -11.15 2.40
N LEU A 203 8.40 -11.17 2.07
CA LEU A 203 9.29 -10.03 2.27
C LEU A 203 9.63 -9.42 0.92
N PHE A 204 9.26 -8.16 0.68
CA PHE A 204 9.49 -7.52 -0.61
C PHE A 204 10.52 -6.39 -0.53
N ASP A 205 11.24 -6.20 -1.63
CA ASP A 205 12.10 -5.05 -1.81
C ASP A 205 11.30 -3.83 -2.28
N SER A 206 11.10 -2.86 -1.38
CA SER A 206 10.40 -1.62 -1.68
C SER A 206 11.13 -0.70 -2.67
N PHE A 207 12.45 -0.88 -2.86
CA PHE A 207 13.26 -0.02 -3.73
C PHE A 207 13.18 -0.43 -5.21
N SER A 208 13.03 -1.73 -5.48
CA SER A 208 13.01 -2.31 -6.84
C SER A 208 12.02 -1.64 -7.81
N ARG A 209 10.88 -1.11 -7.34
CA ARG A 209 9.84 -0.53 -8.21
C ARG A 209 9.26 0.82 -7.77
N LYS A 210 9.83 1.52 -6.78
CA LYS A 210 9.39 2.86 -6.31
C LYS A 210 7.86 3.00 -6.26
N ILE A 211 7.17 2.10 -5.56
CA ILE A 211 5.73 2.24 -5.34
C ILE A 211 5.51 3.21 -4.18
N TYR A 212 5.86 4.49 -4.41
CA TYR A 212 5.87 5.54 -3.39
C TYR A 212 4.59 5.53 -2.55
N GLY A 213 4.74 5.29 -1.24
CA GLY A 213 3.69 5.44 -0.24
C GLY A 213 2.95 4.15 0.15
N MET A 214 3.14 3.04 -0.58
CA MET A 214 2.59 1.74 -0.16
C MET A 214 3.41 1.08 0.94
N GLU A 215 4.72 1.33 0.94
CA GLU A 215 5.69 0.93 1.95
C GLU A 215 5.59 1.76 3.24
N THR A 216 4.76 2.80 3.28
CA THR A 216 4.56 3.63 4.48
C THR A 216 3.20 3.41 5.13
N THR A 217 2.31 2.67 4.46
CA THR A 217 0.89 2.62 4.80
C THR A 217 0.42 1.20 5.09
N TYR A 218 -0.55 1.05 5.99
CA TYR A 218 -1.31 -0.18 6.14
C TYR A 218 -2.35 -0.28 5.02
N ILE A 219 -2.27 -1.32 4.19
CA ILE A 219 -3.24 -1.60 3.12
C ILE A 219 -3.83 -2.99 3.35
N SER A 220 -5.14 -3.10 3.27
CA SER A 220 -5.88 -4.37 3.34
C SER A 220 -6.72 -4.54 2.08
N ILE A 221 -6.70 -5.74 1.50
CA ILE A 221 -7.33 -6.05 0.22
C ILE A 221 -8.28 -7.24 0.38
N ASN A 222 -9.58 -6.98 0.33
CA ASN A 222 -10.60 -8.02 0.25
C ASN A 222 -11.12 -8.15 -1.18
N VAL A 223 -10.46 -8.99 -1.97
CA VAL A 223 -10.81 -9.21 -3.38
C VAL A 223 -12.20 -9.85 -3.57
N LYS A 224 -12.72 -10.57 -2.56
CA LYS A 224 -14.06 -11.17 -2.62
C LYS A 224 -15.14 -10.10 -2.46
N GLN A 225 -14.97 -9.21 -1.49
CA GLN A 225 -15.87 -8.08 -1.26
C GLN A 225 -15.63 -6.91 -2.24
N LYS A 226 -14.56 -6.97 -3.04
CA LYS A 226 -14.10 -5.89 -3.93
C LYS A 226 -13.82 -4.59 -3.17
N ILE A 227 -13.25 -4.74 -1.98
CA ILE A 227 -12.87 -3.65 -1.09
C ILE A 227 -11.35 -3.65 -0.94
N LEU A 228 -10.75 -2.48 -1.03
CA LEU A 228 -9.40 -2.19 -0.56
C LEU A 228 -9.53 -1.04 0.43
N PHE A 229 -8.83 -1.08 1.56
CA PHE A 229 -8.73 0.11 2.40
C PHE A 229 -7.31 0.33 2.86
N PHE A 230 -6.98 1.59 3.14
CA PHE A 230 -5.68 1.95 3.65
C PHE A 230 -5.75 3.08 4.66
N LYS A 231 -4.76 3.16 5.54
CA LYS A 231 -4.63 4.25 6.53
C LYS A 231 -4.14 5.52 5.85
N SER A 232 -4.83 6.65 6.04
CA SER A 232 -4.31 7.93 5.55
C SER A 232 -2.97 8.26 6.23
N PRO A 233 -1.95 8.75 5.50
CA PRO A 233 -0.69 9.17 6.09
C PRO A 233 -0.80 10.45 6.94
N ILE A 234 -1.77 11.32 6.62
CA ILE A 234 -1.89 12.67 7.20
C ILE A 234 -2.92 12.69 8.33
N GLU A 235 -3.95 11.85 8.23
CA GLU A 235 -5.06 11.81 9.18
C GLU A 235 -5.23 10.40 9.75
N SER A 236 -5.82 10.30 10.95
CA SER A 236 -6.12 9.00 11.56
C SER A 236 -7.39 8.34 10.98
N VAL A 237 -7.62 8.47 9.66
CA VAL A 237 -8.79 7.92 8.96
C VAL A 237 -8.40 6.74 8.07
N PHE A 238 -9.37 5.89 7.75
CA PHE A 238 -9.23 4.93 6.64
C PHE A 238 -9.87 5.46 5.37
N ILE A 239 -9.21 5.22 4.25
CA ILE A 239 -9.78 5.44 2.92
C ILE A 239 -10.14 4.06 2.37
N GLU A 240 -11.44 3.80 2.23
CA GLU A 240 -11.98 2.60 1.59
C GLU A 240 -12.19 2.89 0.10
N ILE A 241 -11.76 1.97 -0.75
CA ILE A 241 -11.92 1.98 -2.20
C ILE A 241 -12.71 0.74 -2.62
N ARG A 242 -13.79 0.98 -3.37
CA ARG A 242 -14.71 -0.01 -3.94
C ARG A 242 -14.59 -0.13 -5.47
N ASN A 243 -13.65 0.58 -6.08
CA ASN A 243 -13.37 0.45 -7.51
C ASN A 243 -12.82 -0.95 -7.82
N LYS A 244 -13.68 -1.82 -8.37
CA LYS A 244 -13.39 -3.25 -8.62
C LYS A 244 -12.09 -3.45 -9.42
N ASN A 245 -11.90 -2.66 -10.48
CA ASN A 245 -10.74 -2.75 -11.36
C ASN A 245 -9.43 -2.41 -10.62
N LEU A 246 -9.45 -1.41 -9.74
CA LEU A 246 -8.29 -1.08 -8.92
C LEU A 246 -8.03 -2.16 -7.88
N VAL A 247 -9.06 -2.62 -7.16
CA VAL A 247 -8.90 -3.68 -6.13
C VAL A 247 -8.31 -4.95 -6.74
N GLU A 248 -8.80 -5.38 -7.90
CA GLU A 248 -8.29 -6.55 -8.60
C GLU A 248 -6.86 -6.37 -9.11
N ARG A 249 -6.55 -5.19 -9.66
CA ARG A 249 -5.19 -4.87 -10.12
C ARG A 249 -4.21 -4.87 -8.96
N MET A 250 -4.58 -4.28 -7.83
CA MET A 250 -3.79 -4.27 -6.61
C MET A 250 -3.59 -5.68 -6.04
N HIS A 251 -4.64 -6.49 -5.98
CA HIS A 251 -4.53 -7.88 -5.56
C HIS A 251 -3.62 -8.67 -6.51
N ARG A 252 -3.81 -8.54 -7.83
CA ARG A 252 -3.00 -9.22 -8.85
C ARG A 252 -1.53 -8.85 -8.74
N TYR A 253 -1.24 -7.57 -8.52
CA TYR A 253 0.12 -7.09 -8.35
C TYR A 253 0.86 -7.78 -7.20
N TYR A 254 0.18 -8.24 -6.14
CA TYR A 254 0.80 -8.94 -5.01
C TYR A 254 0.48 -10.45 -4.98
N SER A 255 -0.11 -11.01 -6.03
CA SER A 255 -0.42 -12.45 -6.10
C SER A 255 0.02 -13.11 -7.39
N SER A 256 0.28 -12.33 -8.44
CA SER A 256 0.77 -12.82 -9.72
C SER A 256 2.29 -13.10 -9.66
N PRO A 257 2.75 -14.29 -10.06
CA PRO A 257 4.18 -14.58 -10.17
C PRO A 257 4.93 -13.64 -11.13
N ILE A 258 4.22 -13.02 -12.09
CA ILE A 258 4.82 -12.18 -13.14
C ILE A 258 4.83 -10.71 -12.73
N GLU A 259 3.75 -10.23 -12.10
CA GLU A 259 3.59 -8.82 -11.77
C GLU A 259 4.15 -8.46 -10.39
N ALA A 260 4.35 -9.44 -9.51
CA ALA A 260 4.83 -9.25 -8.15
C ALA A 260 6.08 -8.39 -8.04
N PRO A 261 6.20 -7.58 -6.97
CA PRO A 261 7.47 -6.93 -6.67
C PRO A 261 8.53 -8.01 -6.37
N SER A 262 9.80 -7.65 -6.53
CA SER A 262 10.91 -8.52 -6.13
C SER A 262 10.78 -8.88 -4.66
N HIS A 263 10.67 -10.19 -4.36
CA HIS A 263 10.31 -10.66 -3.03
C HIS A 263 10.92 -12.02 -2.69
N VAL A 264 10.95 -12.29 -1.40
CA VAL A 264 11.27 -13.58 -0.81
C VAL A 264 10.01 -14.43 -0.79
N ASN A 265 10.09 -15.66 -1.28
CA ASN A 265 8.96 -16.60 -1.20
C ASN A 265 8.57 -16.89 0.26
N PHE A 266 7.37 -17.45 0.47
CA PHE A 266 6.84 -17.58 1.82
C PHE A 266 7.58 -18.56 2.73
N LEU A 267 8.17 -19.63 2.19
CA LEU A 267 8.95 -20.59 2.99
C LEU A 267 10.26 -19.96 3.47
N GLU A 268 10.97 -19.29 2.56
CA GLU A 268 12.25 -18.65 2.86
C GLU A 268 12.07 -17.37 3.68
N SER A 269 10.90 -16.71 3.58
CA SER A 269 10.57 -15.57 4.45
C SER A 269 10.55 -15.97 5.92
N VAL A 270 9.94 -17.12 6.25
CA VAL A 270 9.91 -17.66 7.63
C VAL A 270 11.32 -18.00 8.11
N LYS A 271 12.14 -18.62 7.25
CA LYS A 271 13.55 -18.93 7.55
C LYS A 271 14.34 -17.65 7.84
N ILE A 272 14.12 -16.58 7.08
CA ILE A 272 14.79 -15.29 7.31
C ILE A 272 14.33 -14.64 8.61
N ILE A 273 13.04 -14.68 8.96
CA ILE A 273 12.57 -14.24 10.28
C ILE A 273 13.32 -14.98 11.39
N LYS A 274 13.52 -16.29 11.26
CA LYS A 274 14.30 -17.07 12.21
C LYS A 274 15.78 -16.65 12.27
N ILE A 275 16.42 -16.41 11.12
CA ILE A 275 17.80 -15.90 11.07
C ILE A 275 17.92 -14.56 11.81
N LEU A 276 16.98 -13.64 11.60
CA LEU A 276 16.96 -12.33 12.28
C LEU A 276 16.68 -12.46 13.78
N GLN A 277 15.78 -13.37 14.18
CA GLN A 277 15.52 -13.68 15.58
C GLN A 277 16.80 -14.15 16.28
N ASP A 278 17.51 -15.11 15.68
CA ASP A 278 18.74 -15.67 16.24
C ASP A 278 19.86 -14.62 16.24
N ALA A 279 19.97 -13.80 15.19
CA ALA A 279 20.92 -12.70 15.14
C ALA A 279 20.71 -11.72 16.30
N LEU A 280 19.47 -11.38 16.63
CA LEU A 280 19.18 -10.58 17.82
C LEU A 280 19.56 -11.34 19.10
N LYS A 281 19.15 -12.61 19.27
CA LYS A 281 19.48 -13.42 20.45
C LYS A 281 21.00 -13.39 20.74
N TYR A 282 21.83 -13.55 19.72
CA TYR A 282 23.29 -13.60 19.83
C TYR A 282 24.03 -12.26 19.69
N ASN A 283 23.33 -11.11 19.65
CA ASN A 283 23.93 -9.78 19.47
C ASN A 283 24.74 -9.62 18.16
N ASN A 284 24.32 -10.30 17.10
CA ASN A 284 24.94 -10.13 15.79
C ASN A 284 24.58 -8.76 15.21
N SER A 285 25.54 -8.12 14.55
CA SER A 285 25.30 -6.88 13.80
C SER A 285 24.45 -7.12 12.54
N LEU A 286 23.92 -6.04 11.96
CA LEU A 286 23.22 -6.11 10.68
C LEU A 286 24.09 -6.72 9.56
N ALA A 287 25.39 -6.41 9.53
CA ALA A 287 26.32 -7.01 8.57
C ALA A 287 26.41 -8.53 8.75
N GLN A 288 26.56 -9.01 9.98
CA GLN A 288 26.63 -10.45 10.28
C GLN A 288 25.31 -11.17 9.95
N ALA A 289 24.18 -10.53 10.22
CA ALA A 289 22.88 -11.08 9.86
C ALA A 289 22.70 -11.17 8.34
N TYR A 290 23.09 -10.13 7.61
CA TYR A 290 23.12 -10.14 6.15
C TYR A 290 24.01 -11.28 5.61
N GLU A 291 25.22 -11.45 6.14
CA GLU A 291 26.12 -12.52 5.69
C GLU A 291 25.50 -13.91 5.89
N ASN A 292 24.77 -14.10 7.00
CA ASN A 292 24.08 -15.35 7.22
C ASN A 292 22.93 -15.55 6.22
N ILE A 293 22.15 -14.51 5.92
CA ILE A 293 21.10 -14.55 4.88
C ILE A 293 21.72 -14.85 3.51
N ASN A 294 22.78 -14.13 3.12
CA ASN A 294 23.48 -14.29 1.85
C ASN A 294 24.05 -15.71 1.70
N ARG A 295 24.64 -16.27 2.77
CA ARG A 295 25.17 -17.64 2.76
C ARG A 295 24.09 -18.70 2.66
N THR A 296 23.03 -18.58 3.47
CA THR A 296 22.06 -19.68 3.71
C THR A 296 20.79 -19.60 2.87
N THR A 297 20.58 -18.52 2.13
CA THR A 297 19.42 -18.32 1.26
C THR A 297 19.83 -17.89 -0.15
N ASP A 298 18.87 -17.86 -1.07
CA ASP A 298 19.04 -17.36 -2.44
C ASP A 298 18.60 -15.90 -2.60
N TYR A 299 18.33 -15.20 -1.50
CA TYR A 299 17.77 -13.84 -1.49
C TYR A 299 18.73 -12.78 -0.93
N GLY A 300 20.03 -13.09 -0.82
CA GLY A 300 21.04 -12.15 -0.34
C GLY A 300 20.98 -10.81 -1.07
N GLU A 301 20.81 -10.83 -2.38
CA GLU A 301 20.69 -9.62 -3.19
C GLU A 301 19.57 -8.67 -2.76
N LEU A 302 18.37 -9.19 -2.45
CA LEU A 302 17.25 -8.33 -2.02
C LEU A 302 17.60 -7.59 -0.72
N PHE A 303 18.32 -8.26 0.18
CA PHE A 303 18.77 -7.66 1.45
C PHE A 303 19.93 -6.70 1.24
N PHE A 304 20.88 -7.03 0.36
CA PHE A 304 22.02 -6.16 0.02
C PHE A 304 21.53 -4.79 -0.48
N ASN A 305 20.51 -4.77 -1.35
CA ASN A 305 19.91 -3.55 -1.89
C ASN A 305 19.21 -2.68 -0.83
N ASN A 306 18.91 -3.24 0.34
CA ASN A 306 18.30 -2.54 1.47
C ASN A 306 19.33 -2.06 2.52
N LEU A 307 20.63 -2.33 2.32
CA LEU A 307 21.71 -1.83 3.17
C LEU A 307 22.16 -0.42 2.74
N SER A 308 22.75 0.34 3.66
CA SER A 308 23.41 1.61 3.31
C SER A 308 24.66 1.36 2.46
N ILE A 309 25.06 2.36 1.66
CA ILE A 309 26.26 2.26 0.80
C ILE A 309 27.52 1.92 1.61
N ASP A 310 27.65 2.50 2.80
CA ASP A 310 28.80 2.23 3.67
C ASP A 310 28.82 0.80 4.18
N LEU A 311 27.65 0.24 4.50
CA LEU A 311 27.54 -1.14 4.96
C LEU A 311 27.72 -2.14 3.81
N GLN A 312 27.26 -1.81 2.60
CA GLN A 312 27.51 -2.62 1.40
C GLN A 312 29.00 -2.82 1.12
N ARG A 313 29.86 -1.84 1.47
CA ARG A 313 31.32 -1.95 1.34
C ARG A 313 31.97 -2.87 2.38
N GLN A 314 31.25 -3.23 3.44
CA GLN A 314 31.75 -4.02 4.56
C GLN A 314 31.29 -5.48 4.53
N VAL A 315 30.47 -5.85 3.54
CA VAL A 315 29.89 -7.19 3.41
C VAL A 315 30.19 -7.80 2.05
N SER A 316 30.08 -9.11 1.97
CA SER A 316 30.26 -9.89 0.76
C SER A 316 29.18 -9.55 -0.28
N ALA A 317 29.59 -9.49 -1.53
CA ALA A 317 28.65 -9.33 -2.64
C ALA A 317 27.61 -10.46 -2.66
N PRO A 318 26.40 -10.20 -3.18
CA PRO A 318 25.40 -11.23 -3.45
C PRO A 318 25.98 -12.39 -4.28
N LYS A 319 25.60 -13.64 -3.95
CA LYS A 319 26.04 -14.83 -4.73
C LYS A 319 25.51 -14.74 -6.17
N GLN A 320 26.28 -15.23 -7.14
CA GLN A 320 25.81 -15.32 -8.52
C GLN A 320 24.59 -16.26 -8.63
N GLY A 321 23.59 -15.88 -9.43
CA GLY A 321 22.37 -16.67 -9.63
C GLY A 321 21.29 -16.49 -8.55
N GLN A 322 21.45 -15.54 -7.62
CA GLN A 322 20.41 -15.22 -6.62
C GLN A 322 19.12 -14.70 -7.29
N ARG A 323 17.99 -15.00 -6.65
CA ARG A 323 16.66 -14.73 -7.21
C ARG A 323 16.33 -13.24 -7.11
N ARG A 324 16.02 -12.65 -8.26
CA ARG A 324 15.52 -11.27 -8.36
C ARG A 324 14.00 -11.20 -8.53
N ASN A 325 13.38 -12.29 -9.02
CA ASN A 325 11.94 -12.54 -9.11
C ASN A 325 11.69 -14.05 -9.23
#